data_AF-A0A915I2B5-F1
#
_entry.id   AF-A0A915I2B5-F1
#
_cell.length_a   1.000
_cell.length_b   1.000
_cell.length_c   1.000
_cell.angle_alpha   90.00
_cell.angle_beta   90.00
_cell.angle_gamma   90.00
#
_symmetry.space_group_name_H-M   'P 1'
#
loop_
_entity.id
_entity.type
_entity.pdbx_description
1 polymer ?
#
loop_
_entity_poly.entity_id
_entity_poly.type
_entity_poly.pdbx_seq_one_letter_code
_entity_poly.pdbx_strand_id
1 'polypeptide(L)'
;MDKYLMKTTPSRSKTPLSDDLLESLIKFGEQNSSPSNFKNFVDEKRGLNVDLDSKFLNSNLSRKLLQFCEQNFVYNSGRDAQIKIFNRLIDIPRKQTAFGDMGLTYKFSGTIVPAKLWTQEIRELKNLVSKAAGCQFNFVLVNR
;
A
#
# COMPACT_ATOMS: atom_id res chain seq x y z
N MET A 1 33.06 -13.02 13.20
CA MET A 1 32.18 -14.11 12.72
C MET A 1 30.77 -13.55 12.64
N ASP A 2 30.47 -12.83 11.55
CA ASP A 2 29.17 -12.20 11.36
C ASP A 2 28.26 -13.10 10.53
N LYS A 3 27.28 -13.72 11.20
CA LYS A 3 26.20 -14.48 10.57
C LYS A 3 25.10 -13.54 10.07
N TYR A 4 25.43 -12.61 9.18
CA TYR A 4 24.43 -12.01 8.29
C TYR A 4 24.30 -12.92 7.09
N LEU A 5 23.61 -14.06 7.31
CA LEU A 5 23.13 -14.90 6.24
C LEU A 5 22.21 -14.02 5.38
N MET A 6 22.69 -13.63 4.20
CA MET A 6 21.84 -13.13 3.14
C MET A 6 20.78 -14.19 2.89
N LYS A 7 19.58 -13.97 3.46
CA LYS A 7 18.39 -14.67 3.03
C LYS A 7 18.11 -14.16 1.63
N THR A 8 18.69 -14.84 0.66
CA THR A 8 18.28 -14.81 -0.74
C THR A 8 16.76 -14.74 -0.77
N THR A 9 16.23 -13.72 -1.42
CA THR A 9 14.81 -13.55 -1.70
C THR A 9 14.22 -14.90 -2.12
N PRO A 10 13.13 -15.40 -1.51
CA PRO A 10 12.52 -16.63 -1.99
C PRO A 10 12.17 -16.46 -3.46
N SER A 11 12.65 -17.40 -4.28
CA SER A 11 12.22 -17.59 -5.67
C SER A 11 10.69 -17.54 -5.72
N ARG A 12 10.14 -16.47 -6.33
CA ARG A 12 8.71 -16.20 -6.45
C ARG A 12 8.01 -17.38 -7.12
N SER A 13 7.03 -18.00 -6.44
CA SER A 13 5.98 -18.76 -7.13
C SER A 13 5.10 -17.74 -7.86
N LYS A 14 5.34 -17.56 -9.17
CA LYS A 14 4.48 -16.71 -10.01
C LYS A 14 3.09 -17.33 -10.04
N THR A 15 2.10 -16.61 -9.52
CA THR A 15 0.70 -17.04 -9.60
C THR A 15 0.04 -16.37 -10.81
N PRO A 16 -0.86 -17.06 -11.54
CA PRO A 16 -1.54 -16.46 -12.68
C PRO A 16 -2.25 -15.13 -12.36
N LEU A 17 -2.78 -14.98 -11.14
CA LEU A 17 -3.43 -13.76 -10.67
C LEU A 17 -2.45 -12.56 -10.57
N SER A 18 -1.23 -12.82 -10.10
CA SER A 18 -0.21 -11.78 -9.90
C SER A 18 0.29 -11.23 -11.24
N ASP A 19 0.50 -12.11 -12.22
CA ASP A 19 0.90 -11.71 -13.58
C ASP A 19 -0.24 -10.94 -14.29
N ASP A 20 -1.47 -11.46 -14.24
CA ASP A 20 -2.66 -10.81 -14.83
C ASP A 20 -2.97 -9.43 -14.19
N LEU A 21 -2.80 -9.28 -12.87
CA LEU A 21 -2.94 -7.99 -12.20
C LEU A 21 -1.87 -7.01 -12.67
N LEU A 22 -0.61 -7.43 -12.72
CA LEU A 22 0.50 -6.58 -13.10
C LEU A 22 0.34 -6.06 -14.54
N GLU A 23 0.01 -6.95 -15.48
CA GLU A 23 -0.29 -6.56 -16.87
C GLU A 23 -1.47 -5.58 -16.94
N SER A 24 -2.53 -5.83 -16.16
CA SER A 24 -3.70 -4.95 -16.11
C SER A 24 -3.37 -3.56 -15.57
N LEU A 25 -2.49 -3.44 -14.56
CA LEU A 25 -2.05 -2.16 -13.99
C LEU A 25 -1.21 -1.36 -14.99
N ILE A 26 -0.26 -2.03 -15.67
CA ILE A 26 0.61 -1.39 -16.67
C ILE A 26 -0.23 -0.85 -17.82
N LYS A 27 -1.09 -1.69 -18.40
CA LYS A 27 -1.98 -1.29 -19.50
C LYS A 27 -2.91 -0.15 -19.10
N PHE A 28 -3.41 -0.16 -17.87
CA PHE A 28 -4.23 0.94 -17.35
C PHE A 28 -3.44 2.25 -17.31
N GLY A 29 -2.17 2.24 -16.90
CA GLY A 29 -1.31 3.43 -16.85
C GLY A 29 -0.94 4.01 -18.22
N GLU A 30 -0.80 3.15 -19.23
CA GLU A 30 -0.54 3.56 -20.62
C GLU A 30 -1.78 4.21 -21.27
N GLN A 31 -2.96 3.67 -21.01
CA GLN A 31 -4.23 4.14 -21.59
C GLN A 31 -4.78 5.39 -20.90
N ASN A 32 -4.45 5.62 -19.62
CA ASN A 32 -4.87 6.80 -18.87
C ASN A 32 -3.78 7.88 -18.88
N SER A 33 -3.65 8.56 -20.02
CA SER A 33 -2.78 9.72 -20.21
C SER A 33 -3.49 11.07 -19.96
N SER A 34 -4.81 11.07 -19.80
CA SER A 34 -5.61 12.27 -19.46
C SER A 34 -5.92 12.36 -17.96
N PRO A 35 -6.15 13.57 -17.42
CA PRO A 35 -6.38 13.76 -15.99
C PRO A 35 -7.65 13.01 -15.56
N SER A 36 -7.54 12.27 -14.46
CA SER A 36 -8.69 11.80 -13.69
C SER A 36 -9.73 12.91 -13.55
N ASN A 37 -11.02 12.57 -13.70
CA ASN A 37 -12.14 13.48 -13.46
C ASN A 37 -12.30 13.72 -11.95
N PHE A 38 -11.32 14.41 -11.36
CA PHE A 38 -11.33 14.76 -9.95
C PHE A 38 -12.48 15.70 -9.64
N LYS A 39 -13.22 15.38 -8.59
CA LYS A 39 -14.12 16.32 -7.91
C LYS A 39 -13.35 16.97 -6.79
N ASN A 40 -13.20 18.29 -6.87
CA ASN A 40 -12.52 19.05 -5.84
C ASN A 40 -13.52 19.50 -4.76
N PHE A 41 -13.15 19.32 -3.49
CA PHE A 41 -13.89 19.75 -2.31
C PHE A 41 -13.00 20.69 -1.48
N VAL A 42 -13.35 21.98 -1.46
CA VAL A 42 -12.67 23.00 -0.63
C VAL A 42 -13.60 23.52 0.45
N ASP A 43 -13.12 23.56 1.69
CA ASP A 43 -13.69 24.35 2.78
C ASP A 43 -12.55 25.15 3.42
N GLU A 44 -12.32 26.37 2.93
CA GLU A 44 -11.21 27.23 3.38
C GLU A 44 -11.31 27.54 4.88
N LYS A 45 -12.53 27.70 5.41
CA LYS A 45 -12.73 28.00 6.84
C LYS A 45 -12.29 26.85 7.73
N ARG A 46 -12.43 25.61 7.24
CA ARG A 46 -12.01 24.39 7.96
C ARG A 46 -10.65 23.87 7.50
N GLY A 47 -10.00 24.51 6.53
CA GLY A 47 -8.73 24.05 5.95
C GLY A 47 -8.84 22.73 5.18
N LEU A 48 -10.00 22.42 4.59
CA LEU A 48 -10.20 21.23 3.77
C LEU A 48 -9.87 21.54 2.31
N ASN A 49 -9.04 20.71 1.69
CA ASN A 49 -8.83 20.68 0.25
C ASN A 49 -8.60 19.24 -0.19
N VAL A 50 -9.58 18.64 -0.85
CA VAL A 50 -9.59 17.22 -1.22
C VAL A 50 -10.00 17.06 -2.67
N ASP A 51 -9.16 16.39 -3.46
CA ASP A 51 -9.51 15.89 -4.79
C ASP A 51 -9.99 14.43 -4.69
N LEU A 52 -11.16 14.16 -5.24
CA LEU A 52 -11.79 12.84 -5.22
C LEU A 52 -12.00 12.30 -6.64
N ASP A 53 -11.38 11.17 -6.95
CA ASP A 53 -11.74 10.32 -8.08
C ASP A 53 -12.38 9.03 -7.56
N SER A 54 -13.71 8.95 -7.62
CA SER A 54 -14.45 7.78 -7.12
C SER A 54 -14.36 6.55 -8.03
N LYS A 55 -13.74 6.68 -9.21
CA LYS A 55 -13.58 5.60 -10.18
C LYS A 55 -12.15 5.51 -10.69
N PHE A 56 -11.18 5.93 -9.87
CA PHE A 56 -9.76 5.95 -10.22
C PHE A 56 -9.30 4.62 -10.80
N LEU A 57 -9.60 3.51 -10.11
CA LEU A 57 -9.50 2.17 -10.69
C LEU A 57 -10.88 1.72 -11.15
N ASN A 58 -10.95 1.14 -12.35
CA ASN A 58 -12.17 0.49 -12.81
C ASN A 58 -12.48 -0.76 -11.97
N SER A 59 -13.74 -1.19 -11.99
CA SER A 59 -14.24 -2.28 -11.15
C SER A 59 -13.55 -3.63 -11.38
N ASN A 60 -13.03 -3.90 -12.59
CA ASN A 60 -12.26 -5.10 -12.86
C ASN A 60 -10.91 -5.08 -12.14
N LEU A 61 -10.16 -3.99 -12.30
CA LEU A 61 -8.84 -3.80 -11.72
C LEU A 61 -8.91 -3.76 -10.18
N SER A 62 -9.91 -3.07 -9.62
CA SER A 62 -10.17 -3.02 -8.18
C SER A 62 -10.40 -4.42 -7.58
N ARG A 63 -11.15 -5.29 -8.29
CA ARG A 63 -11.42 -6.66 -7.83
C ARG A 63 -10.15 -7.52 -7.85
N LYS A 64 -9.37 -7.45 -8.94
CA LYS A 64 -8.10 -8.18 -9.04
C LYS A 64 -7.12 -7.75 -7.95
N LEU A 65 -7.00 -6.43 -7.71
CA LEU A 65 -6.15 -5.89 -6.65
C LEU A 65 -6.59 -6.38 -5.27
N LEU A 66 -7.90 -6.35 -4.97
CA LEU A 66 -8.41 -6.85 -3.70
C LEU A 66 -8.11 -8.35 -3.51
N GLN A 67 -8.36 -9.17 -4.52
CA GLN A 67 -8.05 -10.61 -4.47
C GLN A 67 -6.56 -10.87 -4.27
N PHE A 68 -5.70 -10.11 -4.97
CA PHE A 68 -4.26 -10.18 -4.79
C PHE A 68 -3.85 -9.84 -3.35
N CYS A 69 -4.37 -8.74 -2.79
CA CYS A 69 -4.10 -8.34 -1.41
C CYS A 69 -4.53 -9.42 -0.40
N GLU A 70 -5.73 -9.99 -0.55
CA GLU A 70 -6.25 -11.05 0.34
C GLU A 70 -5.38 -12.32 0.32
N GLN A 71 -4.85 -12.68 -0.85
CA GLN A 71 -4.07 -13.91 -1.02
C GLN A 71 -2.59 -13.75 -0.64
N ASN A 72 -2.01 -12.56 -0.82
CA ASN A 72 -0.56 -12.38 -0.75
C ASN A 72 -0.09 -11.56 0.46
N PHE A 73 -0.97 -10.79 1.12
CA PHE A 73 -0.55 -9.97 2.23
C PHE A 73 -0.51 -10.75 3.54
N VAL A 74 0.69 -10.80 4.11
CA VAL A 74 0.88 -11.21 5.50
C VAL A 74 0.67 -10.00 6.40
N TYR A 75 -0.27 -10.06 7.34
CA TYR A 75 -0.52 -8.96 8.27
C TYR A 75 0.33 -9.09 9.54
N ASN A 76 0.55 -7.96 10.21
CA ASN A 76 1.24 -7.92 11.50
C ASN A 76 0.50 -8.76 12.53
N SER A 77 1.27 -9.35 13.46
CA SER A 77 0.75 -10.18 14.54
C SER A 77 1.57 -9.95 15.82
N GLY A 78 1.07 -10.45 16.95
CA GLY A 78 1.73 -10.27 18.24
C GLY A 78 1.95 -8.79 18.58
N ARG A 79 3.19 -8.42 18.93
CA ARG A 79 3.55 -7.06 19.35
C ARG A 79 3.36 -6.01 18.26
N ASP A 80 3.52 -6.39 16.99
CA ASP A 80 3.39 -5.47 15.84
C ASP A 80 1.92 -5.17 15.50
N ALA A 81 0.99 -5.91 16.11
CA ALA A 81 -0.45 -5.70 16.06
C ALA A 81 -1.00 -5.06 17.35
N GLN A 82 -0.12 -4.54 18.22
CA GLN A 82 -0.48 -3.90 19.48
C GLN A 82 -0.03 -2.43 19.50
N ILE A 83 -0.76 -1.60 20.25
CA ILE A 83 -0.37 -0.22 20.56
C ILE A 83 -0.36 0.01 22.07
N LYS A 84 0.43 0.99 22.50
CA LYS A 84 0.45 1.44 23.89
C LYS A 84 -0.50 2.63 24.05
N ILE A 85 -1.55 2.48 24.85
CA ILE A 85 -2.49 3.54 25.24
C ILE A 85 -2.54 3.60 26.77
N PHE A 86 -2.26 4.76 27.38
CA PHE A 86 -2.24 4.95 28.85
C PHE A 86 -1.48 3.86 29.61
N ASN A 87 -0.27 3.53 29.14
CA ASN A 87 0.58 2.44 29.65
C ASN A 87 0.02 1.02 29.53
N ARG A 88 -1.10 0.80 28.84
CA ARG A 88 -1.66 -0.51 28.54
C ARG A 88 -1.36 -0.91 27.10
N LEU A 89 -1.06 -2.18 26.89
CA LEU A 89 -0.94 -2.76 25.55
C LEU A 89 -2.31 -3.26 25.13
N ILE A 90 -2.76 -2.81 23.96
CA ILE A 90 -4.07 -3.15 23.41
C ILE A 90 -3.88 -3.58 21.97
N ASP A 91 -4.59 -4.64 21.57
CA ASP A 91 -4.62 -5.10 20.20
C ASP A 91 -5.33 -4.06 19.31
N ILE A 92 -4.78 -3.85 18.12
CA ILE A 92 -5.33 -2.93 17.13
C ILE A 92 -6.58 -3.60 16.52
N PRO A 93 -7.75 -2.92 16.46
CA PRO A 93 -9.01 -3.52 16.01
C PRO A 93 -9.10 -3.62 14.47
N ARG A 94 -7.98 -3.92 13.80
CA ARG A 94 -7.84 -4.11 12.36
C ARG A 94 -6.53 -4.81 12.06
N LYS A 95 -6.47 -5.53 10.94
CA LYS A 95 -5.20 -6.08 10.45
C LYS A 95 -4.45 -5.02 9.68
N GLN A 96 -3.13 -4.95 9.84
CA GLN A 96 -2.30 -3.99 9.13
C GLN A 96 -0.98 -4.58 8.66
N THR A 97 -0.46 -4.07 7.55
CA THR A 97 0.91 -4.31 7.06
C THR A 97 1.37 -3.05 6.34
N ALA A 98 2.68 -2.87 6.18
CA ALA A 98 3.23 -1.74 5.44
C ALA A 98 4.15 -2.20 4.31
N PHE A 99 4.20 -1.40 3.25
CA PHE A 99 5.20 -1.50 2.17
C PHE A 99 5.88 -0.16 1.97
N GLY A 100 7.14 -0.17 1.55
CA GLY A 100 7.92 1.05 1.41
C GLY A 100 9.30 0.82 0.84
N ASP A 101 10.01 1.93 0.70
CA ASP A 101 11.43 1.92 0.35
C ASP A 101 12.25 1.21 1.44
N MET A 102 13.45 0.76 1.07
CA MET A 102 14.29 -0.06 1.93
C MET A 102 14.60 0.65 3.26
N GLY A 103 14.37 -0.05 4.37
CA GLY A 103 14.69 0.44 5.71
C GLY A 103 13.65 1.40 6.32
N LEU A 104 12.54 1.69 5.63
CA LEU A 104 11.51 2.57 6.19
C LEU A 104 10.73 1.90 7.33
N THR A 105 10.43 2.70 8.33
CA THR A 105 9.56 2.33 9.45
C THR A 105 8.60 3.46 9.75
N TYR A 106 7.38 3.11 10.15
CA TYR A 106 6.39 4.04 10.64
C TYR A 106 6.24 3.88 12.16
N LYS A 107 6.28 4.98 12.92
CA LYS A 107 6.10 4.93 14.37
C LYS A 107 4.74 5.51 14.74
N PHE A 108 3.96 4.75 15.50
CA PHE A 108 2.64 5.18 15.98
C PHE A 108 2.36 4.64 17.38
N SER A 109 1.99 5.53 18.30
CA SER A 109 1.58 5.17 19.68
C SER A 109 2.59 4.25 20.40
N GLY A 110 3.88 4.52 20.21
CA GLY A 110 4.98 3.72 20.78
C GLY A 110 5.32 2.43 20.05
N THR A 111 4.55 2.04 19.05
CA THR A 111 4.78 0.87 18.20
C THR A 111 5.51 1.28 16.92
N ILE A 112 6.46 0.46 16.47
CA ILE A 112 7.16 0.62 15.21
C ILE A 112 6.61 -0.42 14.24
N VAL A 113 6.15 0.04 13.08
CA VAL A 113 5.67 -0.81 11.98
C VAL A 113 6.73 -0.80 10.88
N PRO A 114 7.47 -1.91 10.68
CA PRO A 114 8.45 -2.00 9.61
C PRO A 114 7.75 -2.09 8.25
N ALA A 115 8.25 -1.33 7.27
CA ALA A 115 7.81 -1.44 5.90
C ALA A 115 8.48 -2.65 5.23
N LYS A 116 7.69 -3.50 4.58
CA LYS A 116 8.20 -4.52 3.66
C LYS A 116 8.63 -3.84 2.37
N LEU A 117 9.54 -4.47 1.62
CA LEU A 117 9.87 -3.99 0.28
C LEU A 117 8.64 -4.05 -0.63
N TRP A 118 8.49 -3.06 -1.50
CA TRP A 118 7.44 -3.03 -2.52
C TRP A 118 7.40 -4.33 -3.34
N THR A 119 6.21 -4.92 -3.48
CA THR A 119 5.96 -5.88 -4.58
C THR A 119 5.86 -5.13 -5.91
N GLN A 120 5.92 -5.84 -7.03
CA GLN A 120 5.77 -5.20 -8.35
C GLN A 120 4.39 -4.57 -8.51
N GLU A 121 3.33 -5.26 -8.09
CA GLU A 121 1.95 -4.83 -8.19
C GLU A 121 1.68 -3.56 -7.35
N ILE A 122 2.18 -3.54 -6.11
CA ILE A 122 2.02 -2.37 -5.23
C ILE A 122 2.89 -1.21 -5.70
N ARG A 123 4.05 -1.48 -6.30
CA ARG A 123 4.87 -0.46 -6.96
C ARG A 123 4.14 0.15 -8.16
N GLU A 124 3.51 -0.67 -9.01
CA GLU A 124 2.75 -0.13 -10.15
C GLU A 124 1.53 0.66 -9.70
N LEU A 125 0.80 0.18 -8.69
CA LEU A 125 -0.28 0.98 -8.08
C LEU A 125 0.24 2.32 -7.54
N LYS A 126 1.38 2.31 -6.82
CA LYS A 126 2.04 3.54 -6.35
C LYS A 126 2.36 4.46 -7.53
N ASN A 127 2.90 3.95 -8.63
CA ASN A 127 3.27 4.75 -9.80
C ASN A 127 2.02 5.43 -10.41
N LEU A 128 0.92 4.69 -10.55
CA LEU A 128 -0.36 5.22 -11.03
C LEU A 128 -0.86 6.38 -10.13
N VAL A 129 -0.90 6.15 -8.82
CA VAL A 129 -1.35 7.16 -7.85
C VAL A 129 -0.41 8.37 -7.83
N SER A 130 0.91 8.14 -7.90
CA SER A 130 1.92 9.20 -7.90
C SER A 130 1.79 10.11 -9.12
N LYS A 131 1.58 9.50 -10.30
CA LYS A 131 1.33 10.24 -11.54
C LYS A 131 0.06 11.08 -11.44
N ALA A 132 -1.02 10.51 -10.92
CA ALA A 132 -2.31 11.19 -10.79
C ALA A 132 -2.28 12.33 -9.76
N ALA A 133 -1.59 12.14 -8.63
CA ALA A 133 -1.47 13.13 -7.57
C ALA A 133 -0.37 14.19 -7.83
N GLY A 134 0.49 13.99 -8.83
CA GLY A 134 1.62 14.88 -9.11
C GLY A 134 2.70 14.88 -8.03
N CYS A 135 2.74 13.86 -7.17
CA CYS A 135 3.70 13.73 -6.08
C CYS A 135 4.15 12.29 -5.90
N GLN A 136 5.25 12.07 -5.16
CA GLN A 136 5.82 10.74 -4.94
C GLN A 136 5.51 10.22 -3.54
N PHE A 137 5.24 8.92 -3.46
CA PHE A 137 5.05 8.21 -2.19
C PHE A 137 6.21 7.24 -1.95
N ASN A 138 6.70 7.15 -0.72
CA ASN A 138 7.75 6.20 -0.32
C ASN A 138 7.26 5.13 0.66
N PHE A 139 6.00 5.19 1.07
CA PHE A 139 5.40 4.30 2.05
C PHE A 139 3.90 4.13 1.82
N VAL A 140 3.36 2.96 2.15
CA VAL A 140 1.93 2.68 2.22
C VAL A 140 1.60 1.83 3.45
N LEU A 141 0.53 2.21 4.16
CA LEU A 141 -0.08 1.41 5.21
C LEU A 141 -1.35 0.74 4.66
N VAL A 142 -1.40 -0.59 4.71
CA VAL A 142 -2.56 -1.37 4.33
C VAL A 142 -3.37 -1.69 5.58
N ASN A 143 -4.68 -1.49 5.52
CA ASN A 143 -5.63 -1.83 6.59
C ASN A 143 -6.68 -2.79 6.04
N ARG A 144 -7.01 -3.83 6.81
CA ARG A 144 -8.06 -4.82 6.51
C ARG A 144 -8.95 -5.05 7.72
#